data_AF-A0A968KI61-F1
#
_entry.id   AF-A0A968KI61-F1
#
_cell.length_a   1.000
_cell.length_b   1.000
_cell.length_c   1.000
_cell.angle_alpha   90.00
_cell.angle_beta   90.00
_cell.angle_gamma   90.00
#
_symmetry.space_group_name_H-M   'P 1'
#
loop_
_entity.id
_entity.type
_entity.pdbx_description
1 polymer ?
#
loop_
_entity_poly.entity_id
_entity_poly.type
_entity_poly.pdbx_seq_one_letter_code
_entity_poly.pdbx_strand_id
1 'polypeptide(L)'
;MVITLYDVFNGKLLMERKYSADLSLKRQLAHAAANDIYREITGQESMFRSKIAYLTQSGSGQRMSVSDWDGERAKDLGLRANVL
;
A
#
# COMPACT_ATOMS: atom_id res chain seq x y z
N MET A 1 2.62 6.45 15.85
CA MET A 1 2.60 7.64 14.96
C MET A 1 1.22 8.27 15.05
N VAL A 2 1.14 9.58 15.27
CA VAL A 2 -0.14 10.32 15.19
C VAL A 2 -0.12 11.14 13.91
N ILE A 3 -1.24 11.14 13.18
CA ILE A 3 -1.43 11.94 11.97
C ILE A 3 -2.68 12.78 12.15
N THR A 4 -2.54 14.06 11.78
CA THR A 4 -3.61 15.05 11.86
C THR A 4 -3.77 15.69 10.48
N LEU A 5 -4.98 15.70 9.96
CA LEU A 5 -5.36 16.27 8.67
C LEU A 5 -6.22 17.50 8.91
N TYR A 6 -5.78 18.63 8.38
CA TYR A 6 -6.48 19.91 8.47
C TYR A 6 -6.89 20.40 7.09
N ASP A 7 -8.09 20.95 7.02
CA ASP A 7 -8.49 21.90 5.99
C ASP A 7 -7.99 23.29 6.40
N VAL A 8 -6.95 23.75 5.73
CA VAL A 8 -6.30 25.03 6.02
C VAL A 8 -7.17 26.22 5.62
N PHE A 9 -8.01 26.08 4.58
CA PHE A 9 -8.84 27.18 4.10
C PHE A 9 -9.96 27.51 5.09
N ASN A 10 -10.62 26.47 5.62
CA ASN A 10 -11.71 26.62 6.59
C ASN A 10 -11.23 26.58 8.05
N GLY A 11 -9.93 26.39 8.29
CA GLY A 11 -9.36 26.24 9.64
C GLY A 11 -9.93 25.04 10.40
N LYS A 12 -10.32 23.98 9.68
CA LYS A 12 -11.09 22.85 10.23
C LYS A 12 -10.21 21.62 10.37
N LEU A 13 -10.26 20.97 11.53
CA LEU A 13 -9.73 19.62 11.71
C LEU A 13 -10.64 18.62 10.99
N LEU A 14 -10.09 17.90 10.01
CA LEU A 14 -10.80 16.85 9.30
C LEU A 14 -10.62 15.50 9.98
N MET A 15 -9.40 15.19 10.41
CA MET A 15 -9.08 13.91 11.02
C MET A 15 -7.90 14.03 11.99
N GLU A 16 -7.97 13.33 13.11
CA GLU A 16 -6.81 12.96 13.91
C GLU A 16 -6.85 11.45 14.18
N ARG A 17 -5.76 10.73 13.88
CA ARG A 17 -5.68 9.28 14.07
C ARG A 17 -4.33 8.85 14.60
N LYS A 18 -4.36 7.89 15.53
CA LYS A 18 -3.17 7.23 16.07
C LYS A 18 -2.98 5.89 15.40
N TYR A 19 -1.83 5.72 14.78
CA TYR A 19 -1.37 4.50 14.13
C TYR A 19 -0.27 3.85 14.96
N SER A 20 -0.42 2.55 15.23
CA SER A 20 0.57 1.75 15.96
C SER A 20 0.86 0.45 15.22
N ALA A 21 2.13 0.12 15.09
CA ALA A 21 2.61 -1.16 14.57
C ALA A 21 4.05 -1.39 15.02
N ASP A 22 4.53 -2.62 14.86
CA ASP A 22 5.94 -2.94 15.01
C ASP A 22 6.81 -2.14 14.02
N LEU A 23 8.06 -1.87 14.39
CA LEU A 23 9.01 -1.11 13.56
C LEU A 23 9.20 -1.72 12.17
N SER A 24 9.12 -3.05 12.05
CA SER A 24 9.21 -3.77 10.77
C SER A 24 8.06 -3.45 9.81
N LEU A 25 6.92 -2.97 10.32
CA LEU A 25 5.69 -2.74 9.55
C LEU A 25 5.47 -1.26 9.20
N LYS A 26 6.47 -0.40 9.39
CA LYS A 26 6.36 1.05 9.17
C LYS A 26 5.77 1.41 7.79
N ARG A 27 6.14 0.68 6.73
CA ARG A 27 5.59 0.88 5.37
C ARG A 27 4.09 0.59 5.30
N GLN A 28 3.64 -0.53 5.86
CA GLN A 28 2.22 -0.85 5.86
C GLN A 28 1.42 0.14 6.71
N LEU A 29 2.02 0.65 7.78
CA LEU A 29 1.41 1.71 8.59
C LEU A 29 1.24 3.02 7.80
N ALA A 30 2.26 3.40 7.02
CA ALA A 30 2.20 4.57 6.15
C ALA A 30 1.10 4.44 5.08
N HIS A 31 0.98 3.26 4.47
CA HIS A 31 -0.10 2.99 3.52
C HIS A 31 -1.50 2.98 4.15
N ALA A 32 -1.62 2.49 5.39
CA ALA A 32 -2.89 2.56 6.12
C ALA A 32 -3.30 4.02 6.38
N ALA A 33 -2.36 4.87 6.78
CA ALA A 33 -2.60 6.29 6.93
C ALA A 33 -2.95 6.98 5.61
N ALA A 34 -2.22 6.66 4.54
CA ALA A 34 -2.51 7.19 3.20
C ALA A 34 -3.94 6.82 2.74
N ASN A 35 -4.39 5.60 3.06
CA ASN A 35 -5.77 5.19 2.75
C ASN A 35 -6.80 6.03 3.47
N ASP A 36 -6.61 6.24 4.78
CA ASP A 36 -7.53 7.06 5.57
C ASP A 36 -7.55 8.51 5.08
N ILE A 37 -6.40 9.12 4.81
CA ILE A 37 -6.30 10.48 4.27
C ILE A 37 -7.01 10.57 2.91
N TYR A 38 -6.77 9.63 2.01
CA TYR A 38 -7.39 9.61 0.69
C TYR A 38 -8.91 9.54 0.81
N ARG A 39 -9.43 8.65 1.65
CA ARG A 39 -10.88 8.52 1.86
C ARG A 39 -11.48 9.77 2.51
N GLU A 40 -10.80 10.40 3.45
CA GLU A 40 -11.28 11.63 4.09
C GLU A 40 -11.42 12.78 3.08
N ILE A 41 -10.48 12.89 2.13
CA ILE A 41 -10.49 13.96 1.12
C ILE A 41 -11.45 13.64 -0.02
N THR A 42 -11.51 12.37 -0.47
CA THR A 42 -12.19 11.99 -1.72
C THR A 42 -13.54 11.32 -1.52
N GLY A 43 -13.81 10.80 -0.33
CA GLY A 43 -14.96 9.92 -0.06
C GLY A 43 -14.84 8.52 -0.68
N GLN A 44 -13.71 8.17 -1.29
CA GLN A 44 -13.52 6.91 -2.02
C GLN A 44 -12.54 5.97 -1.29
N GLU A 45 -12.74 4.67 -1.48
CA GLU A 45 -11.77 3.65 -1.07
C GLU A 45 -10.49 3.75 -1.93
N SER A 46 -9.34 3.41 -1.34
CA SER A 46 -8.01 3.60 -1.93
C SER A 46 -7.21 2.30 -2.01
N MET A 47 -6.17 2.31 -2.84
CA MET A 47 -5.40 1.11 -3.18
C MET A 47 -4.08 0.92 -2.42
N PHE A 48 -3.68 1.80 -1.49
CA PHE A 48 -2.30 1.80 -1.00
C PHE A 48 -1.89 0.58 -0.17
N ARG A 49 -2.85 -0.24 0.26
CA ARG A 49 -2.58 -1.55 0.90
C ARG A 49 -2.75 -2.74 -0.04
N SER A 50 -3.07 -2.50 -1.31
CA SER A 50 -3.24 -3.55 -2.30
C SER A 50 -1.88 -4.13 -2.72
N LYS A 51 -1.95 -5.23 -3.45
CA LYS A 51 -0.82 -5.93 -4.04
C LYS A 51 -1.07 -6.11 -5.53
N ILE A 52 0.00 -6.16 -6.29
CA ILE A 52 -0.03 -6.49 -7.71
C ILE A 52 0.62 -7.86 -7.92
N ALA A 53 0.02 -8.68 -8.78
CA ALA A 53 0.58 -9.96 -9.22
C ALA A 53 0.97 -9.84 -10.69
N TYR A 54 2.16 -10.30 -11.05
CA TYR A 54 2.72 -10.14 -12.40
C TYR A 54 3.75 -11.21 -12.71
N LEU A 55 3.99 -11.42 -14.02
CA LEU A 55 5.05 -12.30 -14.49
C LEU A 55 6.36 -11.53 -14.64
N THR A 56 7.41 -12.04 -14.03
CA THR A 56 8.79 -11.58 -14.19
C THR A 56 9.56 -12.56 -15.07
N GLN A 57 10.32 -12.06 -16.03
CA GLN A 57 11.22 -12.88 -16.83
C GLN A 57 12.59 -12.96 -16.14
N SER A 58 13.05 -14.18 -15.84
CA SER A 58 14.38 -14.44 -15.30
C SER A 58 15.01 -15.60 -16.07
N GLY A 59 16.07 -15.29 -16.83
CA GLY A 59 16.67 -16.23 -17.77
C GLY A 59 15.68 -16.71 -18.83
N SER A 60 15.55 -18.03 -18.99
CA SER A 60 14.67 -18.66 -19.99
C SER A 60 13.22 -18.87 -19.53
N GLY A 61 12.84 -18.41 -18.34
CA GLY A 61 11.51 -18.69 -17.75
C GLY A 61 10.78 -17.45 -17.25
N GLN A 62 9.44 -17.51 -17.32
CA GLN A 62 8.55 -16.57 -16.65
C GLN A 62 8.15 -17.11 -15.27
N ARG A 63 8.27 -16.26 -14.25
CA ARG A 63 7.97 -16.58 -12.84
C ARG A 63 6.92 -15.61 -12.31
N MET A 64 5.97 -16.11 -11.53
CA MET A 64 4.95 -15.29 -10.89
C MET A 64 5.52 -14.59 -9.67
N SER A 65 5.39 -13.27 -9.64
CA SER A 65 5.78 -12.43 -8.51
C SER A 65 4.60 -11.64 -7.99
N VAL A 66 4.64 -11.30 -6.70
CA VAL A 66 3.69 -10.38 -6.06
C VAL A 66 4.47 -9.30 -5.33
N SER A 67 4.03 -8.05 -5.44
CA SER A 67 4.56 -6.92 -4.67
C SER A 67 3.42 -6.08 -4.08
N ASP A 68 3.75 -5.14 -3.21
CA ASP A 68 2.82 -4.06 -2.84
C ASP A 68 2.52 -3.19 -4.06
N TRP A 69 1.43 -2.42 -4.01
CA TRP A 69 0.98 -1.58 -5.13
C TRP A 69 2.07 -0.65 -5.71
N ASP A 70 3.03 -0.25 -4.88
CA ASP A 70 4.16 0.61 -5.23
C ASP A 70 5.43 -0.16 -5.64
N GLY A 71 5.32 -1.46 -5.87
CA GLY A 71 6.42 -2.33 -6.32
C GLY A 71 7.28 -2.90 -5.19
N GLU A 72 7.10 -2.42 -3.96
CA GLU A 72 7.92 -2.81 -2.82
C GLU A 72 7.55 -4.18 -2.25
N ARG A 73 8.50 -4.77 -1.51
CA ARG A 73 8.38 -6.14 -0.97
C ARG A 73 8.00 -7.17 -2.05
N ALA A 74 8.58 -7.03 -3.25
CA ALA A 74 8.42 -8.00 -4.32
C ALA A 74 8.90 -9.38 -3.87
N LYS A 75 8.05 -10.38 -4.11
CA LYS A 75 8.31 -11.77 -3.76
C LYS A 75 7.95 -12.67 -4.94
N ASP A 76 8.94 -13.43 -5.40
CA ASP A 76 8.70 -14.55 -6.31
C ASP A 76 7.93 -15.65 -5.56
N LEU A 77 6.82 -16.09 -6.14
CA LEU A 77 5.98 -17.15 -5.59
C LEU A 77 6.51 -18.55 -5.93
N GLY A 78 7.55 -18.66 -6.76
CA GLY A 78 8.10 -19.93 -7.26
C GLY A 78 7.22 -20.62 -8.30
N LEU A 79 6.11 -19.99 -8.70
CA LEU A 79 5.20 -20.49 -9.71
C LEU A 79 5.71 -20.09 -11.11
N ARG A 80 5.60 -21.01 -12.07
CA ARG A 80 5.94 -20.76 -13.46
C ARG A 80 4.67 -20.48 -14.26
N ALA A 81 4.77 -19.65 -15.30
CA ALA A 81 3.63 -19.24 -16.12
C ALA A 81 2.91 -20.42 -16.81
N ASN A 82 3.61 -21.52 -17.08
CA ASN A 82 3.06 -22.71 -17.74
C ASN A 82 2.25 -23.64 -16.81
N VAL A 83 1.98 -23.23 -15.57
CA VAL A 83 1.25 -24.01 -14.54
C VAL A 83 -0.12 -23.39 -14.20
N LEU A 84 -0.47 -22.27 -14.84
CA LEU A 84 -1.80 -21.64 -14.80
C LEU A 84 -2.60 -22.02 -16.03
#